data_AF-A0A4Q1ZZW1-F1
#
_entry.id   AF-A0A4Q1ZZW1-F1
#
_cell.length_a   1.000
_cell.length_b   1.000
_cell.length_c   1.000
_cell.angle_alpha   90.00
_cell.angle_beta   90.00
_cell.angle_gamma   90.00
#
_symmetry.space_group_name_H-M   'P 1'
#
loop_
_entity.id
_entity.type
_entity.pdbx_description
1 polymer ?
#
loop_
_entity_poly.entity_id
_entity_poly.type
_entity_poly.pdbx_seq_one_letter_code
_entity_poly.pdbx_strand_id
1 'polypeptide(L)'
;MHNEQLFDHKSLQIYSLLLLLHLYNNHLRKSELCQALKITSPTLSQLTEQINGFDPQLLTVTRHEIILNLPYNSQAVQSLNKQILSSSLRFQLLDLYFKHSTLTREETARSLNISLTSTNKLIGECNELLREFNLEIKQNMLRGTGSQFFYFYFYFNFYWNTHAKGTVLRKFIISDHGFKAYAKEKLGSQLSIIQNDQISLWLSLLSNKHELIRTYFSNQKASTLFFEVKVTPLYQDLTNYFKQNWSFLDHDLVEYYSYLTFIFLNTHNIISYPVTEINSLFKHSKCQQLLEQITTILTNSYNFNNDFNALRSSLYFTINKLLLLDGYYYSNNILSLEVKKKASQPFEEKVIAEILNIPLVQSFKLNPYKLQAIRDKLRMIIYPHKSMKRRCISIGVISQLPIETRYAYITEIQNILSKGHNISVNDYLEQAHYDLVIAAFNSQDLAGLKAPVLYLDDLEVPNNVKLLEDTVSQLESEMYQPLLLN
;
A
#
# COMPACT_ATOMS: atom_id res chain seq x y z
N MET A 1 4.99 6.20 -6.53
CA MET A 1 5.74 7.14 -5.71
C MET A 1 5.64 6.85 -4.21
N HIS A 2 6.81 6.71 -3.58
CA HIS A 2 7.01 6.62 -2.13
C HIS A 2 7.33 8.01 -1.56
N ASN A 3 7.00 8.28 -0.29
CA ASN A 3 7.33 9.55 0.36
C ASN A 3 8.86 9.79 0.37
N GLU A 4 9.61 8.71 0.51
CA GLU A 4 11.07 8.70 0.58
C GLU A 4 11.74 9.26 -0.66
N GLN A 5 11.09 9.16 -1.82
CA GLN A 5 11.63 9.68 -3.09
C GLN A 5 11.65 11.22 -3.12
N LEU A 6 10.86 11.86 -2.27
CA LEU A 6 10.81 13.31 -2.15
C LEU A 6 11.89 13.85 -1.24
N PHE A 7 12.45 13.05 -0.35
CA PHE A 7 13.56 13.48 0.49
C PHE A 7 14.82 13.67 -0.37
N ASP A 8 15.56 14.75 -0.11
CA ASP A 8 16.95 14.81 -0.54
C ASP A 8 17.77 13.73 0.20
N HIS A 9 18.96 13.42 -0.32
CA HIS A 9 19.76 12.31 0.19
C HIS A 9 20.01 12.41 1.71
N LYS A 10 20.23 13.61 2.24
CA LYS A 10 20.48 13.81 3.67
C LYS A 10 19.22 13.61 4.49
N SER A 11 18.09 14.21 4.09
CA SER A 11 16.80 13.99 4.77
C SER A 11 16.36 12.54 4.75
N LEU A 12 16.64 11.82 3.65
CA LEU A 12 16.35 10.40 3.56
C LEU A 12 17.14 9.60 4.61
N GLN A 13 18.42 9.93 4.81
CA GLN A 13 19.25 9.27 5.82
C GLN A 13 18.77 9.57 7.24
N ILE A 14 18.39 10.82 7.53
CA ILE A 14 17.80 11.21 8.82
C ILE A 14 16.50 10.45 9.06
N TYR A 15 15.59 10.45 8.09
CA TYR A 15 14.33 9.71 8.14
C TYR A 15 14.57 8.21 8.40
N SER A 16 15.49 7.59 7.66
CA SER A 16 15.80 6.17 7.78
C SER A 16 16.37 5.82 9.16
N LEU A 17 17.22 6.68 9.72
CA LEU A 17 17.78 6.52 11.06
C LEU A 17 16.68 6.56 12.13
N LEU A 18 15.79 7.55 12.08
CA LEU A 18 14.68 7.68 13.02
C LEU A 18 13.70 6.51 12.92
N LEU A 19 13.40 6.06 11.70
CA LEU A 19 12.52 4.91 11.46
C LEU A 19 13.12 3.62 12.04
N LEU A 20 14.42 3.37 11.81
CA LEU A 20 15.10 2.21 12.38
C LEU A 20 15.12 2.25 13.90
N LEU A 21 15.47 3.39 14.50
CA LEU A 21 15.43 3.51 15.96
C LEU A 21 14.02 3.20 16.50
N HIS A 22 12.98 3.75 15.88
CA HIS A 22 11.60 3.46 16.29
C HIS A 22 11.21 1.99 16.16
N LEU A 23 11.64 1.33 15.09
CA LEU A 23 11.41 -0.10 14.83
C LEU A 23 12.03 -1.01 15.90
N TYR A 24 13.17 -0.61 16.45
CA TYR A 24 13.90 -1.37 17.46
C TYR A 24 13.69 -0.78 18.86
N ASN A 25 12.43 -0.50 19.23
CA ASN A 25 12.08 -0.03 20.58
C ASN A 25 12.85 1.22 21.03
N ASN A 26 13.11 2.13 20.09
CA ASN A 26 13.85 3.38 20.30
C ASN A 26 15.33 3.22 20.68
N HIS A 27 15.94 2.04 20.54
CA HIS A 27 17.33 1.79 20.94
C HIS A 27 18.04 0.87 19.95
N LEU A 28 19.22 1.27 19.47
CA LEU A 28 20.04 0.40 18.61
C LEU A 28 21.54 0.71 18.74
N ARG A 29 22.38 -0.31 18.49
CA ARG A 29 23.85 -0.15 18.50
C ARG A 29 24.33 0.61 17.27
N LYS A 30 25.40 1.39 17.42
CA LYS A 30 26.01 2.17 16.32
C LYS A 30 26.50 1.28 15.18
N SER A 31 27.05 0.10 15.49
CA SER A 31 27.50 -0.88 14.49
C SER A 31 26.34 -1.41 13.65
N GLU A 32 25.23 -1.75 14.30
CA GLU A 32 24.01 -2.26 13.66
C GLU A 32 23.37 -1.17 12.79
N LEU A 33 23.33 0.08 13.27
CA LEU A 33 22.86 1.23 12.49
C LEU A 33 23.73 1.49 11.25
N CYS A 34 25.05 1.47 11.39
CA CYS A 34 25.97 1.65 10.26
C CYS A 34 25.77 0.56 9.21
N GLN A 35 25.61 -0.70 9.64
CA GLN A 35 25.38 -1.83 8.76
C GLN A 35 24.01 -1.74 8.06
N ALA A 36 22.94 -1.44 8.80
CA ALA A 36 21.59 -1.36 8.27
C ALA A 36 21.40 -0.20 7.29
N LEU A 37 21.96 0.98 7.60
CA LEU A 37 21.89 2.18 6.75
C LEU A 37 22.97 2.22 5.66
N LYS A 38 23.95 1.30 5.69
CA LYS A 38 25.14 1.29 4.82
C LYS A 38 25.90 2.62 4.86
N ILE A 39 26.11 3.15 6.06
CA ILE A 39 26.84 4.41 6.31
C ILE A 39 28.07 4.18 7.18
N THR A 40 28.98 5.15 7.17
CA THR A 40 30.18 5.13 8.03
C THR A 40 29.89 5.74 9.40
N SER A 41 30.69 5.38 10.41
CA SER A 41 30.55 5.94 11.76
C SER A 41 30.64 7.48 11.81
N PRO A 42 31.52 8.16 11.04
CA PRO A 42 31.53 9.62 10.96
C PRO A 42 30.22 10.21 10.41
N THR A 43 29.64 9.57 9.39
CA THR A 43 28.34 9.97 8.83
C THR A 43 27.23 9.81 9.87
N LEU A 44 27.24 8.72 10.64
CA LEU A 44 26.28 8.50 11.72
C LEU A 44 26.38 9.59 12.79
N SER A 45 27.59 9.97 13.20
CA SER A 45 27.81 11.07 14.14
C SER A 45 27.25 12.40 13.63
N GLN A 46 27.54 12.76 12.37
CA GLN A 46 26.99 13.97 11.74
C GLN A 46 25.46 13.97 11.67
N LEU A 47 24.85 12.82 11.35
CA LEU A 47 23.40 12.69 11.33
C LEU A 47 22.80 12.88 12.73
N THR A 48 23.41 12.27 13.77
CA THR A 48 22.92 12.43 15.14
C THR A 48 23.07 13.87 15.66
N GLU A 49 24.17 14.55 15.32
CA GLU A 49 24.38 15.96 15.66
C GLU A 49 23.36 16.86 14.97
N GLN A 50 23.07 16.62 13.69
CA GLN A 50 22.04 17.37 12.96
C GLN A 50 20.67 17.17 13.58
N ILE A 51 20.31 15.93 13.92
CA ILE A 51 19.03 15.62 14.57
C ILE A 51 18.91 16.35 15.92
N ASN A 52 19.94 16.29 16.76
CA ASN A 52 19.96 17.02 18.03
C ASN A 52 20.08 18.54 17.85
N GLY A 53 20.52 19.01 16.68
CA GLY A 53 20.45 20.41 16.31
C GLY A 53 19.02 20.91 16.10
N PHE A 54 18.08 20.05 15.69
CA PHE A 54 16.66 20.39 15.60
C PHE A 54 15.96 20.32 16.95
N ASP A 55 16.24 19.27 17.73
CA ASP A 55 15.75 19.11 19.10
C ASP A 55 16.83 18.40 19.94
N PRO A 56 17.51 19.12 20.85
CA PRO A 56 18.62 18.59 21.64
C PRO A 56 18.27 17.40 22.51
N GLN A 57 16.98 17.19 22.81
CA GLN A 57 16.51 16.10 23.64
C GLN A 57 16.08 14.89 22.83
N LEU A 58 16.12 14.95 21.50
CA LEU A 58 15.54 13.90 20.67
C LEU A 58 16.35 12.60 20.67
N LEU A 59 17.69 12.69 20.60
CA LEU A 59 18.57 11.52 20.65
C LEU A 59 19.55 11.58 21.82
N THR A 60 19.62 10.51 22.60
CA THR A 60 20.73 10.26 23.52
C THR A 60 21.77 9.39 22.82
N VAL A 61 22.96 9.94 22.59
CA VAL A 61 24.08 9.22 21.95
C VAL A 61 25.07 8.76 23.02
N THR A 62 25.21 7.45 23.23
CA THR A 62 26.22 6.89 24.12
C THR A 62 27.46 6.46 23.33
N ARG A 63 28.46 5.85 24.00
CA ARG A 63 29.66 5.34 23.31
C ARG A 63 29.31 4.29 22.24
N HIS A 64 28.37 3.40 22.52
CA HIS A 64 28.06 2.24 21.67
C HIS A 64 26.66 2.30 21.03
N GLU A 65 25.76 3.13 21.55
CA GLU A 65 24.33 3.06 21.25
C GLU A 65 23.73 4.44 20.99
N ILE A 66 22.59 4.45 20.31
CA ILE A 66 21.77 5.65 20.08
C ILE A 66 20.36 5.34 20.56
N ILE A 67 19.79 6.26 21.34
CA ILE A 67 18.47 6.14 21.95
C ILE A 67 17.60 7.29 21.46
N LEU A 68 16.41 6.97 20.96
CA LEU A 68 15.39 7.93 20.55
C LEU A 68 14.48 8.25 21.74
N ASN A 69 14.59 9.46 22.30
CA ASN A 69 13.83 9.88 23.48
C ASN A 69 12.42 10.38 23.09
N LEU A 70 11.67 9.57 22.33
CA LEU A 70 10.27 9.84 22.03
C LEU A 70 9.38 8.88 22.80
N PRO A 71 8.22 9.34 23.30
CA PRO A 71 7.19 8.42 23.75
C PRO A 71 6.88 7.45 22.62
N TYR A 72 6.61 6.18 22.95
CA TYR A 72 6.28 5.13 21.98
C TYR A 72 4.87 5.36 21.41
N ASN A 73 4.69 6.47 20.71
CA ASN A 73 3.48 6.83 20.01
C ASN A 73 3.82 7.15 18.55
N SER A 74 2.97 6.67 17.65
CA SER A 74 3.13 6.87 16.21
C SER A 74 3.01 8.35 15.81
N GLN A 75 2.39 9.19 16.66
CA GLN A 75 2.20 10.62 16.41
C GLN A 75 3.50 11.42 16.44
N ALA A 76 4.44 11.08 17.32
CA ALA A 76 5.73 11.76 17.42
C ALA A 76 6.59 11.51 16.17
N VAL A 77 6.68 10.26 15.72
CA VAL A 77 7.39 9.89 14.48
C VAL A 77 6.74 10.54 13.26
N GLN A 78 5.40 10.57 13.19
CA GLN A 78 4.69 11.26 12.12
C GLN A 78 4.96 12.77 12.10
N SER A 79 5.09 13.39 13.27
CA SER A 79 5.40 14.82 13.40
C SER A 79 6.83 15.15 12.91
N LEU A 80 7.80 14.28 13.20
CA LEU A 80 9.17 14.41 12.67
C LEU A 80 9.22 14.20 11.17
N ASN A 81 8.51 13.17 10.66
CA ASN A 81 8.40 12.93 9.22
C ASN A 81 7.85 14.16 8.49
N LYS A 82 6.88 14.84 9.09
CA LYS A 82 6.33 16.09 8.57
C LYS A 82 7.40 17.19 8.50
N GLN A 83 8.16 17.41 9.57
CA GLN A 83 9.19 18.45 9.60
C GLN A 83 10.25 18.19 8.52
N ILE A 84 10.75 16.96 8.44
CA ILE A 84 11.74 16.55 7.44
C ILE A 84 11.17 16.74 6.03
N LEU A 85 9.94 16.29 5.77
CA LEU A 85 9.32 16.41 4.44
C LEU A 85 9.09 17.86 4.04
N SER A 86 8.65 18.71 4.97
CA SER A 86 8.43 20.14 4.72
C SER A 86 9.72 20.90 4.36
N SER A 87 10.87 20.38 4.79
CA SER A 87 12.18 20.95 4.43
C SER A 87 12.70 20.53 3.05
N SER A 88 12.10 19.50 2.44
CA SER A 88 12.53 19.03 1.12
C SER A 88 12.16 20.03 0.01
N LEU A 89 13.15 20.38 -0.80
CA LEU A 89 12.96 21.21 -1.99
C LEU A 89 12.02 20.56 -3.02
N ARG A 90 12.03 19.23 -3.18
CA ARG A 90 11.12 18.53 -4.11
C ARG A 90 9.67 18.65 -3.65
N PHE A 91 9.44 18.50 -2.35
CA PHE A 91 8.13 18.69 -1.75
C PHE A 91 7.65 20.14 -1.88
N GLN A 92 8.51 21.10 -1.53
CA GLN A 92 8.18 22.52 -1.65
C GLN A 92 7.87 22.93 -3.09
N LEU A 93 8.62 22.42 -4.08
CA LEU A 93 8.35 22.68 -5.49
C LEU A 93 6.95 22.19 -5.91
N LEU A 94 6.59 20.96 -5.54
CA LEU A 94 5.27 20.40 -5.85
C LEU A 94 4.14 21.14 -5.11
N ASP A 95 4.35 21.54 -3.86
CA ASP A 95 3.40 22.37 -3.10
C ASP A 95 3.24 23.77 -3.72
N LEU A 96 4.30 24.35 -4.28
CA LEU A 96 4.22 25.63 -4.99
C LEU A 96 3.37 25.52 -6.27
N TYR A 97 3.61 24.51 -7.10
CA TYR A 97 2.79 24.24 -8.30
C TYR A 97 1.38 23.75 -7.98
N PHE A 98 1.14 23.28 -6.75
CA PHE A 98 -0.21 23.05 -6.26
C PHE A 98 -0.90 24.37 -5.97
N LYS A 99 -0.25 25.26 -5.21
CA LYS A 99 -0.81 26.54 -4.75
C LYS A 99 -1.05 27.50 -5.90
N HIS A 100 -0.10 27.59 -6.82
CA HIS A 100 -0.14 28.51 -7.96
C HIS A 100 -0.31 27.72 -9.26
N SER A 101 -1.31 28.10 -10.06
CA SER A 101 -1.62 27.46 -11.35
C SER A 101 -0.51 27.66 -12.39
N THR A 102 0.11 28.84 -12.38
CA THR A 102 1.21 29.25 -13.25
C THR A 102 2.34 29.88 -12.44
N LEU A 103 3.58 29.44 -12.66
CA LEU A 103 4.78 29.98 -12.01
C LEU A 103 5.95 29.97 -12.99
N THR A 104 6.54 31.15 -13.22
CA THR A 104 7.77 31.27 -14.00
C THR A 104 8.94 30.60 -13.28
N ARG A 105 9.99 30.26 -14.02
CA ARG A 105 11.19 29.64 -13.45
C ARG A 105 11.91 30.59 -12.50
N GLU A 106 11.87 31.89 -12.79
CA GLU A 106 12.43 32.96 -11.99
C GLU A 106 11.67 33.12 -10.67
N GLU A 107 10.33 33.12 -10.70
CA GLU A 107 9.50 33.15 -9.48
C GLU A 107 9.68 31.91 -8.63
N THR A 108 9.81 30.74 -9.28
CA THR A 108 10.08 29.46 -8.60
C THR A 108 11.44 29.50 -7.89
N ALA A 109 12.48 29.98 -8.60
CA ALA A 109 13.82 30.12 -8.04
C ALA A 109 13.87 31.08 -6.84
N ARG A 110 13.17 32.22 -6.93
CA ARG A 110 13.03 33.17 -5.83
C ARG A 110 12.28 32.56 -4.64
N SER A 111 11.18 31.85 -4.89
CA SER A 111 10.35 31.26 -3.84
C SER A 111 11.07 30.16 -3.06
N LEU A 112 11.92 29.39 -3.75
CA LEU A 112 12.72 28.33 -3.14
C LEU A 112 14.10 28.81 -2.66
N ASN A 113 14.46 30.06 -2.91
CA ASN A 113 15.77 30.65 -2.61
C ASN A 113 16.96 29.83 -3.18
N ILE A 114 16.85 29.44 -4.45
CA ILE A 114 17.88 28.64 -5.17
C ILE A 114 18.22 29.28 -6.52
N SER A 115 19.37 28.88 -7.09
CA SER A 115 19.77 29.35 -8.43
C SER A 115 18.83 28.82 -9.52
N LEU A 116 18.72 29.55 -10.64
CA LEU A 116 17.92 29.11 -11.79
C LEU A 116 18.37 27.75 -12.34
N THR A 117 19.67 27.47 -12.32
CA THR A 117 20.23 26.17 -12.74
C THR A 117 19.79 25.04 -11.81
N SER A 118 19.79 25.29 -10.50
CA SER A 118 19.29 24.36 -9.47
C SER A 118 17.79 24.12 -9.63
N THR A 119 17.01 25.16 -9.93
CA THR A 119 15.56 25.05 -10.21
C THR A 119 15.29 24.16 -11.41
N ASN A 120 16.01 24.33 -12.52
CA ASN A 120 15.83 23.48 -13.71
C ASN A 120 16.16 22.02 -13.43
N LYS A 121 17.23 21.75 -12.67
CA LYS A 121 17.56 20.39 -12.24
C LYS A 121 16.47 19.80 -11.35
N LEU A 122 15.97 20.57 -10.37
CA LEU A 122 14.91 20.15 -9.46
C LEU A 122 13.59 19.85 -10.20
N ILE A 123 13.22 20.68 -11.19
CA ILE A 123 12.07 20.42 -12.07
C ILE A 123 12.27 19.11 -12.85
N GLY A 124 13.47 18.87 -13.38
CA GLY A 124 13.81 17.60 -14.04
C GLY A 124 13.62 16.40 -13.12
N GLU A 125 14.16 16.46 -11.90
CA GLU A 125 14.00 15.41 -10.89
C GLU A 125 12.52 15.17 -10.53
N CYS A 126 11.73 16.23 -10.36
CA CYS A 126 10.30 16.10 -10.09
C CYS A 126 9.53 15.53 -11.29
N ASN A 127 9.89 15.89 -12.52
CA ASN A 127 9.27 15.33 -13.73
C ASN A 127 9.51 13.82 -13.85
N GLU A 128 10.68 13.34 -13.46
CA GLU A 128 10.97 11.90 -13.44
C GLU A 128 10.03 11.15 -12.47
N LEU A 129 9.66 11.77 -11.33
CA LEU A 129 8.69 11.23 -10.37
C LEU A 129 7.25 11.33 -10.87
N LEU A 130 6.88 12.46 -11.46
CA LEU A 130 5.54 12.75 -11.97
C LEU A 130 5.16 11.91 -13.20
N ARG A 131 6.16 11.46 -13.96
CA ARG A 131 5.98 10.61 -15.14
C ARG A 131 5.20 9.33 -14.85
N GLU A 132 5.30 8.77 -13.64
CA GLU A 132 4.51 7.59 -13.24
C GLU A 132 3.00 7.85 -13.34
N PHE A 133 2.58 9.09 -13.07
CA PHE A 133 1.19 9.57 -13.10
C PHE A 133 0.81 10.22 -14.44
N ASN A 134 1.68 10.16 -15.45
CA ASN A 134 1.54 10.92 -16.70
C ASN A 134 1.36 12.43 -16.46
N LEU A 135 2.06 12.96 -15.45
CA LEU A 135 2.12 14.38 -15.14
C LEU A 135 3.51 14.93 -15.49
N GLU A 136 3.57 16.20 -15.89
CA GLU A 136 4.84 16.90 -16.11
C GLU A 136 4.73 18.40 -15.78
N ILE A 137 5.77 18.97 -15.16
CA ILE A 137 5.94 20.41 -15.03
C ILE A 137 6.57 20.92 -16.32
N LYS A 138 5.79 21.63 -17.14
CA LYS A 138 6.20 22.14 -18.44
C LYS A 138 5.53 23.47 -18.73
N GLN A 139 6.30 24.40 -19.32
CA GLN A 139 5.82 25.75 -19.64
C GLN A 139 5.15 26.41 -18.42
N ASN A 140 5.85 26.43 -17.29
CA ASN A 140 5.43 27.12 -16.07
C ASN A 140 4.15 26.59 -15.41
N MET A 141 3.67 25.40 -15.78
CA MET A 141 2.49 24.77 -15.17
C MET A 141 2.69 23.26 -15.01
N LEU A 142 1.94 22.65 -14.11
CA LEU A 142 1.77 21.20 -14.08
C LEU A 142 0.74 20.80 -15.16
N ARG A 143 1.14 19.94 -16.08
CA ARG A 143 0.32 19.41 -17.17
C ARG A 143 0.00 17.94 -16.96
N GLY A 144 -1.13 17.52 -17.51
CA GLY A 144 -1.65 16.16 -17.45
C GLY A 144 -3.15 16.14 -17.71
N THR A 145 -3.81 15.00 -17.45
CA THR A 145 -5.28 14.97 -17.40
C THR A 145 -5.76 15.43 -16.03
N GLY A 146 -6.96 16.03 -15.97
CA GLY A 146 -7.49 16.50 -14.69
C GLY A 146 -7.69 15.37 -13.68
N SER A 147 -8.13 14.19 -14.13
CA SER A 147 -8.27 13.02 -13.26
C SER A 147 -6.94 12.64 -12.59
N GLN A 148 -5.81 12.66 -13.32
CA GLN A 148 -4.49 12.39 -12.73
C GLN A 148 -4.03 13.52 -11.81
N PHE A 149 -4.26 14.78 -12.20
CA PHE A 149 -3.91 15.94 -11.37
C PHE A 149 -4.60 15.87 -10.01
N PHE A 150 -5.93 15.67 -10.01
CA PHE A 150 -6.71 15.59 -8.78
C PHE A 150 -6.41 14.32 -7.99
N TYR A 151 -6.15 13.20 -8.66
CA TYR A 151 -5.67 11.98 -8.00
C TYR A 151 -4.33 12.21 -7.29
N PHE A 152 -3.33 12.75 -7.99
CA PHE A 152 -2.03 13.06 -7.42
C PHE A 152 -2.16 13.98 -6.21
N TYR A 153 -2.87 15.10 -6.35
CA TYR A 153 -2.99 16.05 -5.25
C TYR A 153 -3.93 15.61 -4.14
N PHE A 154 -4.90 14.73 -4.41
CA PHE A 154 -5.65 14.09 -3.35
C PHE A 154 -4.72 13.25 -2.48
N TYR A 155 -3.86 12.41 -3.06
CA TYR A 155 -2.90 11.62 -2.28
C TYR A 155 -1.82 12.48 -1.63
N PHE A 156 -1.30 13.48 -2.33
CA PHE A 156 -0.41 14.50 -1.80
C PHE A 156 -0.99 15.11 -0.53
N ASN A 157 -2.22 15.63 -0.59
CA ASN A 157 -2.88 16.25 0.55
C ASN A 157 -3.32 15.22 1.59
N PHE A 158 -3.81 14.06 1.19
CA PHE A 158 -4.29 13.05 2.13
C PHE A 158 -3.11 12.50 2.93
N TYR A 159 -2.10 11.93 2.29
CA TYR A 159 -0.98 11.32 2.99
C TYR A 159 0.03 12.31 3.57
N TRP A 160 0.11 13.56 3.09
CA TRP A 160 1.04 14.55 3.66
C TRP A 160 0.35 15.56 4.60
N ASN A 161 -0.96 15.84 4.42
CA ASN A 161 -1.72 16.73 5.32
C ASN A 161 -2.63 16.01 6.34
N THR A 162 -3.09 14.76 6.17
CA THR A 162 -3.93 14.12 7.24
C THR A 162 -3.12 13.64 8.44
N HIS A 163 -1.83 13.32 8.26
CA HIS A 163 -0.89 13.23 9.39
C HIS A 163 -0.56 14.61 9.99
N ALA A 164 -0.95 15.70 9.31
CA ALA A 164 -0.85 17.08 9.76
C ALA A 164 -2.20 17.63 10.24
N LYS A 165 -2.69 17.14 11.38
CA LYS A 165 -3.66 17.90 12.22
C LYS A 165 -3.09 19.21 12.81
N GLY A 166 -1.96 19.69 12.27
CA GLY A 166 -1.33 20.96 12.59
C GLY A 166 -1.22 21.83 11.33
N THR A 167 -1.99 22.92 11.36
CA THR A 167 -1.78 24.25 10.76
C THR A 167 -2.28 24.57 9.34
N VAL A 168 -2.06 23.78 8.29
CA VAL A 168 -2.46 24.24 6.94
C VAL A 168 -3.95 23.99 6.65
N LEU A 169 -4.49 22.81 7.00
CA LEU A 169 -5.92 22.52 6.85
C LEU A 169 -6.81 23.16 7.92
N ARG A 170 -6.28 23.60 9.07
CA ARG A 170 -7.07 24.35 10.06
C ARG A 170 -7.54 25.73 9.56
N LYS A 171 -6.90 26.26 8.50
CA LYS A 171 -7.34 27.50 7.84
C LYS A 171 -8.45 27.28 6.80
N PHE A 172 -8.68 26.04 6.37
CA PHE A 172 -9.74 25.69 5.43
C PHE A 172 -10.90 25.09 6.21
N ILE A 173 -12.11 25.65 6.03
CA ILE A 173 -13.33 25.00 6.51
C ILE A 173 -13.50 23.75 5.65
N ILE A 174 -13.02 22.61 6.14
CA ILE A 174 -13.28 21.31 5.53
C ILE A 174 -14.78 21.04 5.71
N SER A 175 -15.55 21.30 4.66
CA SER A 175 -16.97 20.99 4.60
C SER A 175 -17.15 19.70 3.83
N ASP A 176 -18.02 18.83 4.31
CA ASP A 176 -18.49 17.67 3.55
C ASP A 176 -19.51 18.09 2.47
N HIS A 177 -19.89 19.38 2.42
CA HIS A 177 -20.91 19.93 1.54
C HIS A 177 -22.20 19.09 1.53
N GLY A 178 -22.60 18.55 2.69
CA GLY A 178 -23.79 17.71 2.82
C GLY A 178 -23.67 16.31 2.20
N PHE A 179 -22.49 15.91 1.71
CA PHE A 179 -22.28 14.60 1.08
C PHE A 179 -22.55 13.45 2.04
N LYS A 180 -22.26 13.60 3.33
CA LYS A 180 -22.52 12.55 4.32
C LYS A 180 -24.02 12.23 4.43
N ALA A 181 -24.86 13.24 4.44
CA ALA A 181 -26.32 13.07 4.45
C ALA A 181 -26.79 12.43 3.14
N TYR A 182 -26.29 12.93 2.01
CA TYR A 182 -26.57 12.39 0.69
C TYR A 182 -26.18 10.91 0.55
N ALA A 183 -24.98 10.51 0.99
CA ALA A 183 -24.52 9.13 0.95
C ALA A 183 -25.41 8.20 1.78
N LYS A 184 -25.90 8.68 2.93
CA LYS A 184 -26.82 7.92 3.77
C LYS A 184 -28.21 7.80 3.14
N GLU A 185 -28.77 8.89 2.66
CA GLU A 185 -30.17 8.98 2.22
C GLU A 185 -30.41 8.48 0.79
N LYS A 186 -29.44 8.69 -0.11
CA LYS A 186 -29.58 8.36 -1.54
C LYS A 186 -28.79 7.12 -1.94
N LEU A 187 -27.60 6.94 -1.37
CA LEU A 187 -26.73 5.81 -1.71
C LEU A 187 -26.80 4.66 -0.69
N GLY A 188 -27.51 4.83 0.44
CA GLY A 188 -27.65 3.79 1.46
C GLY A 188 -26.34 3.41 2.16
N SER A 189 -25.35 4.30 2.19
CA SER A 189 -24.02 4.03 2.74
C SER A 189 -23.72 4.91 3.95
N GLN A 190 -23.23 4.29 5.03
CA GLN A 190 -22.80 5.01 6.23
C GLN A 190 -21.29 5.19 6.22
N LEU A 191 -20.85 6.45 6.10
CA LEU A 191 -19.42 6.78 6.06
C LEU A 191 -18.81 6.72 7.47
N SER A 192 -17.69 6.01 7.58
CA SER A 192 -16.81 6.08 8.75
C SER A 192 -16.13 7.44 8.86
N ILE A 193 -15.50 7.71 10.01
CA ILE A 193 -14.75 8.96 10.25
C ILE A 193 -13.67 9.17 9.17
N ILE A 194 -12.93 8.12 8.81
CA ILE A 194 -11.86 8.19 7.81
C ILE A 194 -12.44 8.48 6.41
N GLN A 195 -13.53 7.80 6.04
CA GLN A 195 -14.19 8.02 4.75
C GLN A 195 -14.79 9.43 4.66
N ASN A 196 -15.32 9.96 5.77
CA ASN A 196 -15.84 11.32 5.84
C ASN A 196 -14.72 12.37 5.68
N ASP A 197 -13.57 12.15 6.31
CA ASP A 197 -12.40 13.03 6.15
C ASP A 197 -11.87 12.99 4.71
N GLN A 198 -11.84 11.81 4.09
CA GLN A 198 -11.44 11.62 2.70
C GLN A 198 -12.35 12.38 1.73
N ILE A 199 -13.67 12.22 1.86
CA ILE A 199 -14.60 12.91 0.95
C ILE A 199 -14.58 14.43 1.17
N SER A 200 -14.48 14.89 2.42
CA SER A 200 -14.45 16.32 2.71
C SER A 200 -13.16 16.97 2.18
N LEU A 201 -12.02 16.26 2.26
CA LEU A 201 -10.77 16.69 1.63
C LEU A 201 -10.91 16.74 0.10
N TRP A 202 -11.51 15.73 -0.51
CA TRP A 202 -11.75 15.67 -1.95
C TRP A 202 -12.62 16.84 -2.43
N LEU A 203 -13.74 17.10 -1.76
CA LEU A 203 -14.64 18.20 -2.11
C LEU A 203 -13.98 19.56 -1.89
N SER A 204 -13.23 19.73 -0.80
CA SER A 204 -12.44 20.96 -0.56
C SER A 204 -11.39 21.19 -1.66
N LEU A 205 -10.73 20.12 -2.13
CA LEU A 205 -9.78 20.17 -3.23
C LEU A 205 -10.43 20.63 -4.54
N LEU A 206 -11.59 20.07 -4.88
CA LEU A 206 -12.36 20.45 -6.06
C LEU A 206 -12.87 21.90 -6.00
N SER A 207 -13.28 22.38 -4.83
CA SER A 207 -13.70 23.77 -4.63
C SER A 207 -12.54 24.74 -4.81
N ASN A 208 -11.41 24.49 -4.13
CA ASN A 208 -10.24 25.36 -4.12
C ASN A 208 -9.52 25.47 -5.47
N LYS A 209 -9.76 24.54 -6.39
CA LYS A 209 -9.10 24.48 -7.71
C LYS A 209 -10.08 24.66 -8.86
N HIS A 210 -11.22 25.32 -8.62
CA HIS A 210 -12.26 25.59 -9.61
C HIS A 210 -11.72 26.17 -10.93
N GLU A 211 -10.80 27.14 -10.87
CA GLU A 211 -10.23 27.78 -12.07
C GLU A 211 -9.49 26.79 -12.97
N LEU A 212 -8.71 25.87 -12.38
CA LEU A 212 -7.97 24.84 -13.11
C LEU A 212 -8.90 23.79 -13.74
N ILE A 213 -10.04 23.51 -13.10
CA ILE A 213 -10.99 22.51 -13.56
C ILE A 213 -11.56 22.88 -14.94
N ARG A 214 -11.82 24.18 -15.19
CA ARG A 214 -12.25 24.68 -16.51
C ARG A 214 -11.23 24.35 -17.60
N THR A 215 -9.93 24.51 -17.32
CA THR A 215 -8.84 24.22 -18.27
C THR A 215 -8.69 22.74 -18.57
N TYR A 216 -8.89 21.86 -17.58
CA TYR A 216 -8.80 20.41 -17.80
C TYR A 216 -10.04 19.83 -18.49
N PHE A 217 -11.23 20.39 -18.25
CA PHE A 217 -12.48 19.88 -18.80
C PHE A 217 -12.52 19.90 -20.33
N SER A 218 -12.04 20.98 -20.93
CA SER A 218 -12.04 21.17 -22.39
C SER A 218 -11.26 20.06 -23.13
N ASN A 219 -10.26 19.47 -22.49
CA ASN A 219 -9.47 18.36 -23.05
C ASN A 219 -10.12 16.98 -22.83
N GLN A 220 -11.06 16.83 -21.88
CA GLN A 220 -11.57 15.53 -21.43
C GLN A 220 -12.99 15.21 -21.91
N LYS A 221 -13.76 16.22 -22.34
CA LYS A 221 -15.15 16.12 -22.84
C LYS A 221 -15.30 15.17 -24.05
N ALA A 222 -14.21 14.88 -24.77
CA ALA A 222 -14.18 14.02 -25.95
C ALA A 222 -13.73 12.57 -25.69
N SER A 223 -13.46 12.17 -24.43
CA SER A 223 -12.97 10.82 -24.14
C SER A 223 -14.09 9.77 -24.12
N THR A 224 -13.82 8.57 -24.65
CA THR A 224 -14.78 7.44 -24.65
C THR A 224 -15.28 7.11 -23.24
N LEU A 225 -14.36 7.09 -22.26
CA LEU A 225 -14.68 6.82 -20.86
C LEU A 225 -15.68 7.84 -20.28
N PHE A 226 -15.59 9.11 -20.68
CA PHE A 226 -16.54 10.14 -20.22
C PHE A 226 -17.97 9.84 -20.71
N PHE A 227 -18.12 9.40 -21.96
CA PHE A 227 -19.43 9.00 -22.50
C PHE A 227 -19.99 7.74 -21.86
N GLU A 228 -19.14 6.75 -21.58
CA GLU A 228 -19.54 5.56 -20.86
C GLU A 228 -20.05 5.95 -19.46
N VAL A 229 -19.25 6.68 -18.68
CA VAL A 229 -19.60 7.10 -17.31
C VAL A 229 -20.95 7.82 -17.24
N LYS A 230 -21.27 8.67 -18.23
CA LYS A 230 -22.52 9.45 -18.25
C LYS A 230 -23.80 8.63 -18.18
N VAL A 231 -23.79 7.39 -18.67
CA VAL A 231 -24.99 6.55 -18.68
C VAL A 231 -25.23 5.82 -17.35
N THR A 232 -24.30 5.92 -16.40
CA THR A 232 -24.41 5.20 -15.11
C THR A 232 -25.36 5.89 -14.14
N PRO A 233 -26.10 5.11 -13.32
CA PRO A 233 -26.89 5.66 -12.22
C PRO A 233 -26.07 6.53 -11.28
N LEU A 234 -24.87 6.08 -10.86
CA LEU A 234 -24.02 6.83 -9.93
C LEU A 234 -23.64 8.21 -10.49
N TYR A 235 -23.32 8.31 -11.78
CA TYR A 235 -22.98 9.60 -12.37
C TYR A 235 -24.18 10.56 -12.41
N GLN A 236 -25.37 10.06 -12.75
CA GLN A 236 -26.58 10.88 -12.78
C GLN A 236 -26.93 11.39 -11.37
N ASP A 237 -26.80 10.52 -10.38
CA ASP A 237 -26.97 10.80 -8.96
C ASP A 237 -25.99 11.88 -8.49
N LEU A 238 -24.70 11.76 -8.83
CA LEU A 238 -23.69 12.78 -8.52
C LEU A 238 -23.96 14.11 -9.21
N THR A 239 -24.46 14.08 -10.44
CA THR A 239 -24.84 15.28 -11.19
C THR A 239 -25.97 16.02 -10.50
N ASN A 240 -26.96 15.30 -9.98
CA ASN A 240 -28.02 15.89 -9.17
C ASN A 240 -27.48 16.45 -7.85
N TYR A 241 -26.58 15.72 -7.19
CA TYR A 241 -25.92 16.19 -5.97
C TYR A 241 -25.19 17.53 -6.18
N PHE A 242 -24.35 17.65 -7.22
CA PHE A 242 -23.63 18.89 -7.49
C PHE A 242 -24.57 20.02 -7.92
N LYS A 243 -25.60 19.76 -8.73
CA LYS A 243 -26.61 20.78 -9.08
C LYS A 243 -27.31 21.36 -7.86
N GLN A 244 -27.63 20.52 -6.88
CA GLN A 244 -28.38 20.93 -5.68
C GLN A 244 -27.48 21.62 -4.64
N ASN A 245 -26.29 21.08 -4.39
CA ASN A 245 -25.46 21.52 -3.27
C ASN A 245 -24.40 22.55 -3.68
N TRP A 246 -24.10 22.70 -4.97
CA TRP A 246 -23.05 23.58 -5.49
C TRP A 246 -23.61 24.53 -6.54
N SER A 247 -24.44 25.47 -6.08
CA SER A 247 -25.15 26.45 -6.93
C SER A 247 -24.26 27.38 -7.74
N PHE A 248 -22.97 27.49 -7.40
CA PHE A 248 -21.99 28.31 -8.12
C PHE A 248 -21.43 27.64 -9.39
N LEU A 249 -21.77 26.38 -9.65
CA LEU A 249 -21.28 25.64 -10.82
C LEU A 249 -22.18 25.82 -12.04
N ASP A 250 -21.57 26.17 -13.18
CA ASP A 250 -22.22 26.12 -14.49
C ASP A 250 -22.53 24.67 -14.89
N HIS A 251 -23.53 24.46 -15.77
CA HIS A 251 -23.96 23.12 -16.20
C HIS A 251 -22.80 22.23 -16.69
N ASP A 252 -21.94 22.78 -17.54
CA ASP A 252 -20.78 22.08 -18.10
C ASP A 252 -19.77 21.65 -17.02
N LEU A 253 -19.64 22.43 -15.94
CA LEU A 253 -18.74 22.10 -14.85
C LEU A 253 -19.33 21.07 -13.91
N VAL A 254 -20.64 21.12 -13.64
CA VAL A 254 -21.32 20.05 -12.89
C VAL A 254 -20.99 18.69 -13.51
N GLU A 255 -21.07 18.55 -14.83
CA GLU A 255 -20.74 17.28 -15.50
C GLU A 255 -19.32 16.80 -15.20
N TYR A 256 -18.36 17.71 -15.19
CA TYR A 256 -16.97 17.34 -14.94
C TYR A 256 -16.68 17.05 -13.46
N TYR A 257 -17.27 17.81 -12.53
CA TYR A 257 -17.19 17.54 -11.10
C TYR A 257 -17.79 16.16 -10.76
N SER A 258 -18.93 15.82 -11.37
CA SER A 258 -19.54 14.49 -11.29
C SER A 258 -18.62 13.41 -11.81
N TYR A 259 -17.98 13.63 -12.97
CA TYR A 259 -17.06 12.67 -13.55
C TYR A 259 -15.82 12.43 -12.69
N LEU A 260 -15.18 13.50 -12.20
CA LEU A 260 -14.02 13.38 -11.31
C LEU A 260 -14.38 12.65 -10.01
N THR A 261 -15.54 12.98 -9.44
CA THR A 261 -16.03 12.34 -8.22
C THR A 261 -16.45 10.89 -8.46
N PHE A 262 -17.01 10.57 -9.63
CA PHE A 262 -17.30 9.20 -10.04
C PHE A 262 -16.02 8.35 -10.06
N ILE A 263 -14.94 8.85 -10.68
CA ILE A 263 -13.63 8.17 -10.68
C ILE A 263 -13.13 8.03 -9.24
N PHE A 264 -13.22 9.08 -8.44
CA PHE A 264 -12.77 9.05 -7.05
C PHE A 264 -13.47 7.96 -6.24
N LEU A 265 -14.81 7.88 -6.31
CA LEU A 265 -15.61 6.89 -5.60
C LEU A 265 -15.41 5.46 -6.13
N ASN A 266 -15.12 5.29 -7.42
CA ASN A 266 -14.83 3.96 -7.99
C ASN A 266 -13.41 3.47 -7.67
N THR A 267 -12.51 4.35 -7.24
CA THR A 267 -11.09 4.03 -6.98
C THR A 267 -10.73 4.05 -5.48
N HIS A 268 -11.62 4.58 -4.64
CA HIS A 268 -11.46 4.66 -3.19
C HIS A 268 -12.66 4.02 -2.49
N ASN A 269 -12.39 3.24 -1.45
CA ASN A 269 -13.41 2.60 -0.63
C ASN A 269 -14.12 3.62 0.29
N ILE A 270 -14.82 4.60 -0.30
CA ILE A 270 -15.61 5.62 0.40
C ILE A 270 -17.02 5.12 0.62
N ILE A 271 -17.67 4.70 -0.46
CA ILE A 271 -18.98 4.06 -0.45
C ILE A 271 -18.76 2.55 -0.42
N SER A 272 -19.68 1.83 0.20
CA SER A 272 -19.64 0.37 0.22
C SER A 272 -19.54 -0.23 -1.19
N TYR A 273 -18.73 -1.28 -1.32
CA TYR A 273 -18.48 -1.96 -2.60
C TYR A 273 -19.78 -2.38 -3.32
N PRO A 274 -20.76 -3.06 -2.69
CA PRO A 274 -21.96 -3.50 -3.40
C PRO A 274 -22.77 -2.33 -3.99
N VAL A 275 -22.85 -1.21 -3.27
CA VAL A 275 -23.54 0.00 -3.74
C VAL A 275 -22.77 0.63 -4.90
N THR A 276 -21.46 0.75 -4.77
CA THR A 276 -20.62 1.36 -5.80
C THR A 276 -20.64 0.54 -7.09
N GLU A 277 -20.51 -0.78 -6.97
CA GLU A 277 -20.54 -1.71 -8.09
C GLU A 277 -21.88 -1.60 -8.83
N ILE A 278 -23.01 -1.87 -8.16
CA ILE A 278 -24.35 -1.87 -8.78
C ILE A 278 -24.63 -0.57 -9.54
N ASN A 279 -24.22 0.58 -9.00
CA ASN A 279 -24.51 1.89 -9.58
C ASN A 279 -23.46 2.39 -10.57
N SER A 280 -22.30 1.73 -10.66
CA SER A 280 -21.21 2.09 -11.59
C SER A 280 -21.04 1.08 -12.73
N LEU A 281 -21.88 0.03 -12.78
CA LEU A 281 -21.82 -1.02 -13.79
C LEU A 281 -21.99 -0.47 -15.21
N PHE A 282 -20.96 -0.69 -16.03
CA PHE A 282 -21.09 -0.71 -17.49
C PHE A 282 -21.36 -2.15 -17.93
N LYS A 283 -22.27 -2.37 -18.88
CA LYS A 283 -22.68 -3.71 -19.38
C LYS A 283 -21.53 -4.64 -19.80
N HIS A 284 -20.30 -4.12 -19.99
CA HIS A 284 -19.10 -4.87 -20.34
C HIS A 284 -17.85 -4.39 -19.59
N SER A 285 -17.94 -4.12 -18.29
CA SER A 285 -16.78 -3.62 -17.55
C SER A 285 -15.68 -4.70 -17.44
N LYS A 286 -14.48 -4.37 -17.95
CA LYS A 286 -13.26 -5.19 -17.75
C LYS A 286 -12.97 -5.42 -16.25
N CYS A 287 -13.43 -4.50 -15.39
CA CYS A 287 -13.30 -4.61 -13.94
C CYS A 287 -14.02 -5.85 -13.38
N GLN A 288 -15.27 -6.08 -13.76
CA GLN A 288 -16.03 -7.23 -13.25
C GLN A 288 -15.43 -8.56 -13.71
N GLN A 289 -15.04 -8.65 -14.99
CA GLN A 289 -14.39 -9.84 -15.54
C GLN A 289 -13.09 -10.16 -14.78
N LEU A 290 -12.25 -9.16 -14.53
CA LEU A 290 -11.04 -9.33 -13.73
C LEU A 290 -11.37 -9.70 -12.28
N LEU A 291 -12.36 -9.04 -11.67
CA LEU A 291 -12.74 -9.30 -10.29
C LEU A 291 -13.19 -10.75 -10.11
N GLU A 292 -14.02 -11.27 -11.00
CA GLU A 292 -14.48 -12.66 -10.98
C GLU A 292 -13.31 -13.64 -11.16
N GLN A 293 -12.45 -13.43 -12.17
CA GLN A 293 -11.29 -14.30 -12.41
C GLN A 293 -10.31 -14.32 -11.23
N ILE A 294 -9.95 -13.15 -10.70
CA ILE A 294 -9.04 -13.04 -9.56
C ILE A 294 -9.67 -13.65 -8.30
N THR A 295 -10.97 -13.40 -8.07
CA THR A 295 -11.67 -13.97 -6.92
C THR A 295 -11.70 -15.49 -7.00
N THR A 296 -11.95 -16.07 -8.18
CA THR A 296 -11.91 -17.52 -8.39
C THR A 296 -10.54 -18.11 -8.12
N ILE A 297 -9.46 -17.48 -8.59
CA ILE A 297 -8.08 -17.94 -8.29
C ILE A 297 -7.83 -17.94 -6.79
N LEU A 298 -8.24 -16.87 -6.11
CA LEU A 298 -8.05 -16.74 -4.68
C LEU A 298 -8.88 -17.75 -3.89
N THR A 299 -10.18 -17.92 -4.16
CA THR A 299 -11.05 -18.87 -3.41
C THR A 299 -10.70 -20.34 -3.63
N ASN A 300 -10.01 -20.64 -4.74
CA ASN A 300 -9.44 -21.97 -4.95
C ASN A 300 -8.13 -22.16 -4.17
N SER A 301 -7.39 -21.09 -3.93
CA SER A 301 -6.13 -21.12 -3.18
C SER A 301 -6.32 -21.02 -1.66
N TYR A 302 -7.35 -20.31 -1.20
CA TYR A 302 -7.61 -19.99 0.20
C TYR A 302 -9.09 -20.16 0.58
N ASN A 303 -9.33 -20.49 1.85
CA ASN A 303 -10.64 -20.55 2.45
C ASN A 303 -11.00 -19.20 3.09
N PHE A 304 -11.60 -18.32 2.29
CA PHE A 304 -12.15 -17.06 2.80
C PHE A 304 -13.52 -17.33 3.42
N ASN A 305 -13.57 -17.43 4.76
CA ASN A 305 -14.81 -17.57 5.51
C ASN A 305 -15.61 -16.25 5.48
N ASN A 306 -15.72 -15.55 6.60
CA ASN A 306 -16.50 -14.31 6.72
C ASN A 306 -15.88 -13.10 5.98
N ASP A 307 -14.61 -13.20 5.56
CA ASP A 307 -13.85 -12.08 4.99
C ASP A 307 -14.03 -11.90 3.48
N PHE A 308 -14.81 -12.76 2.83
CA PHE A 308 -14.97 -12.76 1.37
C PHE A 308 -15.46 -11.41 0.81
N ASN A 309 -16.38 -10.74 1.50
CA ASN A 309 -16.88 -9.42 1.09
C ASN A 309 -15.81 -8.32 1.22
N ALA A 310 -14.97 -8.39 2.25
CA ALA A 310 -13.87 -7.44 2.45
C ALA A 310 -12.78 -7.63 1.39
N LEU A 311 -12.51 -8.89 1.03
CA LEU A 311 -11.61 -9.24 -0.09
C LEU A 311 -12.13 -8.67 -1.40
N ARG A 312 -13.38 -8.98 -1.79
CA ARG A 312 -13.97 -8.48 -3.04
C ARG A 312 -13.97 -6.96 -3.11
N SER A 313 -14.34 -6.30 -2.01
CA SER A 313 -14.28 -4.84 -1.90
C SER A 313 -12.87 -4.31 -2.17
N SER A 314 -11.85 -4.87 -1.50
CA SER A 314 -10.46 -4.46 -1.67
C SER A 314 -9.95 -4.67 -3.10
N LEU A 315 -10.32 -5.79 -3.73
CA LEU A 315 -9.98 -6.10 -5.12
C LEU A 315 -10.67 -5.15 -6.09
N TYR A 316 -11.96 -4.88 -5.93
CA TYR A 316 -12.73 -3.98 -6.80
C TYR A 316 -12.10 -2.59 -6.90
N PHE A 317 -11.84 -1.94 -5.77
CA PHE A 317 -11.22 -0.61 -5.76
C PHE A 317 -9.78 -0.64 -6.28
N THR A 318 -9.05 -1.73 -6.03
CA THR A 318 -7.69 -1.91 -6.55
C THR A 318 -7.71 -2.03 -8.08
N ILE A 319 -8.58 -2.87 -8.64
CA ILE A 319 -8.72 -3.06 -10.09
C ILE A 319 -9.15 -1.76 -10.76
N ASN A 320 -10.18 -1.08 -10.26
CA ASN A 320 -10.63 0.20 -10.82
C ASN A 320 -9.55 1.27 -10.76
N LYS A 321 -8.77 1.35 -9.67
CA LYS A 321 -7.65 2.28 -9.57
C LYS A 321 -6.61 2.02 -10.67
N LEU A 322 -6.38 0.77 -11.04
CA LEU A 322 -5.43 0.40 -12.10
C LEU A 322 -5.97 0.70 -13.50
N LEU A 323 -7.28 0.52 -13.70
CA LEU A 323 -7.95 0.74 -14.98
C LEU A 323 -8.15 2.23 -15.28
N LEU A 324 -8.47 3.03 -14.26
CA LEU A 324 -8.92 4.41 -14.43
C LEU A 324 -7.81 5.43 -14.19
N LEU A 325 -6.73 5.07 -13.48
CA LEU A 325 -5.68 6.00 -13.06
C LEU A 325 -4.27 5.49 -13.38
N ASP A 326 -3.34 6.45 -13.43
CA ASP A 326 -1.93 6.25 -13.70
C ASP A 326 -1.14 6.58 -12.44
N GLY A 327 -0.01 5.90 -12.29
CA GLY A 327 0.84 6.02 -11.11
C GLY A 327 0.20 5.45 -9.84
N TYR A 328 1.05 5.16 -8.87
CA TYR A 328 0.64 4.54 -7.63
C TYR A 328 1.31 5.18 -6.44
N TYR A 329 0.53 5.60 -5.46
CA TYR A 329 1.08 5.99 -4.16
C TYR A 329 1.31 4.77 -3.29
N TYR A 330 2.55 4.59 -2.86
CA TYR A 330 2.94 3.52 -1.96
C TYR A 330 2.95 4.05 -0.53
N SER A 331 2.07 3.53 0.32
CA SER A 331 2.10 3.80 1.75
C SER A 331 3.18 2.94 2.41
N ASN A 332 4.35 3.52 2.69
CA ASN A 332 5.41 2.86 3.43
C ASN A 332 5.16 2.96 4.94
N ASN A 333 4.19 2.21 5.45
CA ASN A 333 4.13 1.96 6.88
C ASN A 333 5.04 0.77 7.19
N ILE A 334 5.58 0.69 8.41
CA ILE A 334 6.44 -0.42 8.90
C ILE A 334 5.88 -1.79 8.50
N LEU A 335 4.57 -1.99 8.69
CA LEU A 335 3.83 -3.18 8.27
C LEU A 335 3.96 -3.46 6.77
N SER A 336 3.94 -2.47 5.90
CA SER A 336 4.09 -2.68 4.44
C SER A 336 5.48 -3.18 4.05
N LEU A 337 6.54 -2.79 4.78
CA LEU A 337 7.92 -3.23 4.51
C LEU A 337 8.18 -4.64 5.07
N GLU A 338 7.64 -4.93 6.26
CA GLU A 338 7.69 -6.28 6.83
C GLU A 338 6.81 -7.26 6.08
N VAL A 339 5.61 -6.87 5.67
CA VAL A 339 4.72 -7.66 4.80
C VAL A 339 5.39 -7.86 3.44
N LYS A 340 6.08 -6.88 2.84
CA LYS A 340 6.84 -7.11 1.60
C LYS A 340 7.93 -8.18 1.74
N LYS A 341 8.60 -8.26 2.89
CA LYS A 341 9.62 -9.27 3.17
C LYS A 341 9.02 -10.64 3.54
N LYS A 342 7.99 -10.69 4.40
CA LYS A 342 7.37 -11.94 4.91
C LYS A 342 6.26 -12.50 4.00
N ALA A 343 5.64 -11.68 3.15
CA ALA A 343 4.59 -12.12 2.22
C ALA A 343 5.10 -12.74 0.92
N SER A 344 6.40 -12.65 0.64
CA SER A 344 7.02 -13.26 -0.54
C SER A 344 7.38 -14.73 -0.28
N GLN A 345 6.41 -15.53 0.19
CA GLN A 345 6.57 -16.97 0.25
C GLN A 345 6.32 -17.57 -1.15
N PRO A 346 6.93 -18.70 -1.51
CA PRO A 346 6.89 -19.20 -2.88
C PRO A 346 5.49 -19.59 -3.37
N PHE A 347 4.56 -19.97 -2.47
CA PHE A 347 3.17 -20.25 -2.82
C PHE A 347 2.43 -18.98 -3.27
N GLU A 348 2.48 -17.92 -2.46
CA GLU A 348 1.84 -16.63 -2.73
C GLU A 348 2.36 -16.02 -4.03
N GLU A 349 3.65 -16.17 -4.33
CA GLU A 349 4.22 -15.71 -5.59
C GLU A 349 3.69 -16.47 -6.80
N LYS A 350 3.41 -17.78 -6.69
CA LYS A 350 2.76 -18.54 -7.76
C LYS A 350 1.30 -18.10 -7.97
N VAL A 351 0.55 -17.89 -6.89
CA VAL A 351 -0.83 -17.35 -6.96
C VAL A 351 -0.84 -15.98 -7.63
N ILE A 352 0.06 -15.08 -7.24
CA ILE A 352 0.15 -13.75 -7.82
C ILE A 352 0.60 -13.83 -9.29
N ALA A 353 1.55 -14.70 -9.62
CA ALA A 353 1.97 -14.91 -11.01
C ALA A 353 0.82 -15.38 -11.89
N GLU A 354 -0.03 -16.29 -11.40
CA GLU A 354 -1.23 -16.73 -12.12
C GLU A 354 -2.21 -15.57 -12.36
N ILE A 355 -2.48 -14.75 -11.33
CA ILE A 355 -3.31 -13.54 -11.47
C ILE A 355 -2.73 -12.58 -12.52
N LEU A 356 -1.41 -12.38 -12.53
CA LEU A 356 -0.74 -11.50 -13.48
C LEU A 356 -0.69 -12.10 -14.91
N ASN A 357 -0.85 -13.41 -15.05
CA ASN A 357 -0.90 -14.11 -16.34
C ASN A 357 -2.30 -14.17 -16.97
N ILE A 358 -3.34 -13.65 -16.29
CA ILE A 358 -4.66 -13.52 -16.88
C ILE A 358 -4.57 -12.77 -18.23
N PRO A 359 -5.11 -13.30 -19.35
CA PRO A 359 -5.01 -12.67 -20.67
C PRO A 359 -5.53 -11.23 -20.70
N LEU A 360 -6.60 -10.95 -19.94
CA LEU A 360 -7.14 -9.61 -19.81
C LEU A 360 -6.15 -8.67 -19.10
N VAL A 361 -5.40 -9.14 -18.09
CA VAL A 361 -4.33 -8.36 -17.44
C VAL A 361 -3.20 -8.07 -18.42
N GLN A 362 -2.77 -9.07 -19.19
CA GLN A 362 -1.73 -8.93 -20.21
C GLN A 362 -2.15 -8.01 -21.38
N SER A 363 -3.45 -7.90 -21.65
CA SER A 363 -3.98 -6.99 -22.67
C SER A 363 -3.79 -5.51 -22.31
N PHE A 364 -3.64 -5.19 -21.02
CA PHE A 364 -3.29 -3.84 -20.59
C PHE A 364 -1.79 -3.62 -20.81
N LYS A 365 -1.44 -2.53 -21.49
CA LYS A 365 -0.06 -2.04 -21.55
C LYS A 365 0.35 -1.47 -20.20
N LEU A 366 0.53 -2.33 -19.21
CA LEU A 366 0.98 -1.96 -17.87
C LEU A 366 2.45 -1.59 -17.95
N ASN A 367 2.77 -0.35 -17.59
CA ASN A 367 4.16 0.02 -17.39
C ASN A 367 4.76 -0.78 -16.20
N PRO A 368 6.10 -0.91 -16.12
CA PRO A 368 6.74 -1.72 -15.06
C PRO A 368 6.36 -1.28 -13.64
N TYR A 369 6.17 0.02 -13.42
CA TYR A 369 5.80 0.57 -12.12
C TYR A 369 4.39 0.14 -11.68
N LYS A 370 3.42 0.21 -12.60
CA LYS A 370 2.06 -0.28 -12.38
C LYS A 370 2.05 -1.77 -12.08
N LEU A 371 2.78 -2.57 -12.85
CA LEU A 371 2.87 -4.01 -12.61
C LEU A 371 3.39 -4.32 -11.20
N GLN A 372 4.46 -3.62 -10.77
CA GLN A 372 4.99 -3.79 -9.43
C GLN A 372 4.00 -3.33 -8.34
N ALA A 373 3.25 -2.25 -8.58
CA ALA A 373 2.21 -1.80 -7.66
C ALA A 373 1.08 -2.83 -7.48
N ILE A 374 0.66 -3.49 -8.56
CA ILE A 374 -0.33 -4.57 -8.52
C ILE A 374 0.19 -5.71 -7.67
N ARG A 375 1.42 -6.18 -7.95
CA ARG A 375 2.05 -7.27 -7.21
C ARG A 375 2.13 -6.95 -5.71
N ASP A 376 2.59 -5.76 -5.35
CA ASP A 376 2.69 -5.31 -3.97
C ASP A 376 1.32 -5.24 -3.27
N LYS A 377 0.26 -4.78 -3.97
CA LYS A 377 -1.09 -4.75 -3.41
C LYS A 377 -1.70 -6.13 -3.24
N LEU A 378 -1.50 -7.04 -4.20
CA LEU A 378 -1.96 -8.42 -4.07
C LEU A 378 -1.28 -9.10 -2.88
N ARG A 379 0.03 -8.89 -2.66
CA ARG A 379 0.72 -9.37 -1.46
C ARG A 379 0.06 -8.87 -0.17
N MET A 380 -0.28 -7.58 -0.10
CA MET A 380 -0.95 -6.99 1.06
C MET A 380 -2.35 -7.56 1.28
N ILE A 381 -3.09 -7.85 0.20
CA ILE A 381 -4.43 -8.43 0.26
C ILE A 381 -4.37 -9.89 0.72
N ILE A 382 -3.36 -10.65 0.28
CA ILE A 382 -3.21 -12.08 0.58
C ILE A 382 -2.61 -12.30 1.98
N TYR A 383 -1.73 -11.41 2.44
CA TYR A 383 -0.97 -11.58 3.69
C TYR A 383 -1.82 -11.96 4.93
N PRO A 384 -2.99 -11.36 5.19
CA PRO A 384 -3.81 -11.73 6.35
C PRO A 384 -4.38 -13.16 6.29
N HIS A 385 -4.35 -13.80 5.12
CA HIS A 385 -5.02 -15.08 4.85
C HIS A 385 -4.03 -16.24 4.64
N LYS A 386 -2.75 -16.05 4.93
CA LYS A 386 -1.70 -17.06 4.71
C LYS A 386 -1.94 -18.39 5.43
N SER A 387 -2.46 -18.34 6.66
CA SER A 387 -2.84 -19.53 7.43
C SER A 387 -4.17 -20.15 7.00
N MET A 388 -4.89 -19.52 6.06
CA MET A 388 -6.18 -19.98 5.54
C MET A 388 -6.05 -20.66 4.17
N LYS A 389 -4.84 -21.12 3.78
CA LYS A 389 -4.62 -21.88 2.55
C LYS A 389 -5.57 -23.08 2.50
N ARG A 390 -6.10 -23.40 1.32
CA ARG A 390 -7.16 -24.42 1.20
C ARG A 390 -6.68 -25.83 1.53
N ARG A 391 -5.44 -26.14 1.16
CA ARG A 391 -4.77 -27.40 1.51
C ARG A 391 -4.12 -27.26 2.89
N CYS A 392 -4.43 -28.17 3.79
CA CYS A 392 -3.75 -28.31 5.07
C CYS A 392 -2.57 -29.27 4.89
N ILE A 393 -1.37 -28.89 5.33
CA ILE A 393 -0.20 -29.77 5.33
C ILE A 393 -0.25 -30.64 6.58
N SER A 394 -0.27 -31.95 6.37
CA SER A 394 -0.20 -32.94 7.45
C SER A 394 1.27 -33.25 7.77
N ILE A 395 1.70 -32.95 8.99
CA ILE A 395 3.07 -33.19 9.47
C ILE A 395 3.05 -34.27 10.55
N GLY A 396 3.82 -35.34 10.33
CA GLY A 396 3.99 -36.43 11.29
C GLY A 396 5.29 -36.29 12.07
N VAL A 397 5.25 -36.43 13.40
CA VAL A 397 6.45 -36.35 14.24
C VAL A 397 6.84 -37.72 14.75
N ILE A 398 8.11 -38.07 14.57
CA ILE A 398 8.77 -39.29 15.07
C ILE A 398 9.87 -38.85 16.04
N SER A 399 9.63 -39.03 17.33
CA SER A 399 10.59 -38.69 18.38
C SER A 399 10.65 -39.79 19.44
N GLN A 400 11.83 -39.95 20.05
CA GLN A 400 12.07 -40.87 21.17
C GLN A 400 11.69 -40.25 22.53
N LEU A 401 11.21 -39.00 22.54
CA LEU A 401 10.79 -38.31 23.75
C LEU A 401 9.62 -39.02 24.45
N PRO A 402 9.56 -38.92 25.80
CA PRO A 402 8.36 -39.30 26.57
C PRO A 402 7.11 -38.57 26.07
N ILE A 403 5.95 -39.19 26.26
CA ILE A 403 4.66 -38.73 25.70
C ILE A 403 4.37 -37.27 26.06
N GLU A 404 4.62 -36.85 27.30
CA GLU A 404 4.33 -35.49 27.77
C GLU A 404 5.23 -34.46 27.08
N THR A 405 6.51 -34.79 26.92
CA THR A 405 7.50 -33.90 26.30
C THR A 405 7.29 -33.85 24.79
N ARG A 406 6.92 -34.97 24.17
CA ARG A 406 6.58 -35.03 22.75
C ARG A 406 5.31 -34.24 22.43
N TYR A 407 4.31 -34.27 23.30
CA TYR A 407 3.12 -33.44 23.14
C TYR A 407 3.45 -31.94 23.21
N ALA A 408 4.32 -31.53 24.14
CA ALA A 408 4.80 -30.15 24.22
C ALA A 408 5.57 -29.75 22.95
N TYR A 409 6.44 -30.63 22.44
CA TYR A 409 7.19 -30.43 21.21
C TYR A 409 6.31 -30.27 19.96
N ILE A 410 5.34 -31.17 19.77
CA ILE A 410 4.34 -31.08 18.70
C ILE A 410 3.56 -29.76 18.79
N THR A 411 3.13 -29.38 20.00
CA THR A 411 2.40 -28.12 20.23
C THR A 411 3.26 -26.90 19.88
N GLU A 412 4.55 -26.92 20.21
CA GLU A 412 5.47 -25.84 19.86
C GLU A 412 5.66 -25.70 18.34
N ILE A 413 5.89 -26.81 17.64
CA ILE A 413 5.98 -26.83 16.17
C ILE A 413 4.69 -26.26 15.55
N GLN A 414 3.52 -26.74 16.01
CA GLN A 414 2.22 -26.27 15.54
C GLN A 414 2.08 -24.75 15.75
N ASN A 415 2.45 -24.22 16.92
CA ASN A 415 2.34 -22.80 17.23
C ASN A 415 3.30 -21.91 16.43
N ILE A 416 4.49 -22.42 16.09
CA ILE A 416 5.47 -21.71 15.28
C ILE A 416 4.95 -21.60 13.83
N LEU A 417 4.58 -22.73 13.24
CA LEU A 417 4.23 -22.80 11.82
C LEU A 417 2.83 -22.27 11.49
N SER A 418 1.85 -22.42 12.40
CA SER A 418 0.47 -21.94 12.18
C SER A 418 0.36 -20.42 11.99
N LYS A 419 1.41 -19.65 12.31
CA LYS A 419 1.47 -18.21 12.05
C LYS A 419 1.50 -17.87 10.56
N GLY A 420 2.00 -18.77 9.71
CA GLY A 420 2.18 -18.53 8.27
C GLY A 420 1.56 -19.59 7.35
N HIS A 421 1.15 -20.73 7.91
CA HIS A 421 0.81 -21.92 7.15
C HIS A 421 -0.48 -22.56 7.67
N ASN A 422 -1.24 -23.21 6.78
CA ASN A 422 -2.35 -24.06 7.19
C ASN A 422 -1.81 -25.48 7.42
N ILE A 423 -1.60 -25.87 8.67
CA ILE A 423 -0.88 -27.10 9.03
C ILE A 423 -1.57 -27.87 10.16
N SER A 424 -1.36 -29.17 10.18
CA SER A 424 -1.69 -30.03 11.32
C SER A 424 -0.50 -30.92 11.67
N VAL A 425 0.00 -30.80 12.89
CA VAL A 425 1.13 -31.59 13.40
C VAL A 425 0.62 -32.62 14.40
N ASN A 426 0.92 -33.89 14.16
CA ASN A 426 0.50 -35.01 15.01
C ASN A 426 1.63 -36.04 15.15
N ASP A 427 1.49 -36.95 16.12
CA ASP A 427 2.31 -38.16 16.17
C ASP A 427 2.18 -38.93 14.85
N TYR A 428 3.30 -39.47 14.35
CA TYR A 428 3.31 -40.27 13.12
C TYR A 428 2.57 -41.61 13.31
N LEU A 429 1.65 -41.91 12.40
CA LEU A 429 0.92 -43.18 12.32
C LEU A 429 1.10 -43.78 10.92
N GLU A 430 1.53 -45.04 10.82
CA GLU A 430 1.79 -45.70 9.51
C GLU A 430 0.59 -45.71 8.56
N GLN A 431 -0.62 -45.72 9.11
CA GLN A 431 -1.88 -45.75 8.35
C GLN A 431 -2.32 -44.36 7.87
N ALA A 432 -1.76 -43.29 8.43
CA ALA A 432 -2.11 -41.92 8.08
C ALA A 432 -1.24 -41.38 6.94
N HIS A 433 -1.79 -40.45 6.16
CA HIS A 433 -1.05 -39.76 5.12
C HIS A 433 -0.44 -38.46 5.67
N TYR A 434 0.86 -38.30 5.45
CA TYR A 434 1.60 -37.10 5.81
C TYR A 434 2.27 -36.51 4.57
N ASP A 435 2.26 -35.19 4.47
CA ASP A 435 2.97 -34.44 3.44
C ASP A 435 4.44 -34.20 3.85
N LEU A 436 4.74 -34.25 5.15
CA LEU A 436 6.09 -34.13 5.73
C LEU A 436 6.22 -34.97 7.00
N VAL A 437 7.38 -35.59 7.23
CA VAL A 437 7.70 -36.27 8.49
C VAL A 437 8.91 -35.60 9.14
N ILE A 438 8.80 -35.26 10.42
CA ILE A 438 9.90 -34.73 11.23
C ILE A 438 10.44 -35.87 12.09
N ALA A 439 11.75 -36.14 12.01
CA ALA A 439 12.40 -37.20 12.76
C ALA A 439 13.60 -36.68 13.58
N ALA A 440 13.67 -37.07 14.85
CA ALA A 440 14.74 -36.67 15.77
C ALA A 440 16.02 -37.52 15.66
N PHE A 441 15.99 -38.59 14.87
CA PHE A 441 17.11 -39.52 14.72
C PHE A 441 17.16 -40.07 13.30
N ASN A 442 18.36 -40.45 12.87
CA ASN A 442 18.57 -41.08 11.58
C ASN A 442 18.53 -42.61 11.75
N SER A 443 17.45 -43.26 11.31
CA SER A 443 17.38 -44.73 11.23
C SER A 443 17.20 -45.19 9.78
N GLN A 444 17.72 -46.37 9.47
CA GLN A 444 17.56 -46.99 8.14
C GLN A 444 16.08 -47.27 7.82
N ASP A 445 15.23 -47.41 8.83
CA ASP A 445 13.79 -47.66 8.70
C ASP A 445 13.01 -46.44 8.18
N LEU A 446 13.56 -45.22 8.31
CA LEU A 446 12.93 -44.00 7.80
C LEU A 446 13.08 -43.86 6.27
N ALA A 447 14.00 -44.61 5.65
CA ALA A 447 14.22 -44.57 4.20
C ALA A 447 13.06 -45.17 3.38
N GLY A 448 12.16 -45.94 4.03
CA GLY A 448 10.97 -46.52 3.40
C GLY A 448 9.73 -45.63 3.42
N LEU A 449 9.79 -44.44 4.04
CA LEU A 449 8.67 -43.52 4.12
C LEU A 449 8.37 -42.89 2.76
N LYS A 450 7.07 -42.81 2.42
CA LYS A 450 6.60 -42.17 1.17
C LYS A 450 6.69 -40.65 1.20
N ALA A 451 6.70 -40.06 2.39
CA ALA A 451 6.76 -38.63 2.61
C ALA A 451 8.22 -38.16 2.79
N PRO A 452 8.57 -36.93 2.40
CA PRO A 452 9.87 -36.37 2.69
C PRO A 452 10.11 -36.33 4.21
N VAL A 453 11.34 -36.63 4.62
CA VAL A 453 11.76 -36.66 6.04
C VAL A 453 12.69 -35.47 6.31
N LEU A 454 12.36 -34.67 7.31
CA LEU A 454 13.18 -33.59 7.83
C LEU A 454 13.77 -34.01 9.17
N TYR A 455 15.09 -34.05 9.25
CA TYR A 455 15.79 -34.37 10.49
C TYR A 455 15.98 -33.11 11.33
N LEU A 456 15.41 -33.11 12.54
CA LEU A 456 15.50 -32.00 13.49
C LEU A 456 15.76 -32.56 14.88
N ASP A 457 16.81 -32.08 15.54
CA ASP A 457 17.03 -32.38 16.95
C ASP A 457 15.89 -31.78 17.78
N ASP A 458 15.32 -32.59 18.66
CA ASP A 458 14.24 -32.24 19.57
C ASP A 458 14.60 -31.04 20.48
N LEU A 459 15.89 -30.80 20.73
CA LEU A 459 16.39 -29.70 21.56
C LEU A 459 16.65 -28.38 20.81
N GLU A 460 16.64 -28.39 19.46
CA GLU A 460 17.06 -27.25 18.64
C GLU A 460 15.92 -26.53 17.91
N VAL A 461 14.66 -26.81 18.26
CA VAL A 461 13.47 -26.20 17.62
C VAL A 461 13.58 -24.68 17.45
N PRO A 462 13.97 -23.90 18.48
CA PRO A 462 14.08 -22.45 18.35
C PRO A 462 15.20 -22.01 17.38
N ASN A 463 16.24 -22.83 17.22
CA ASN A 463 17.37 -22.57 16.34
C ASN A 463 17.10 -22.98 14.89
N ASN A 464 16.18 -23.93 14.68
CA ASN A 464 15.86 -24.51 13.37
C ASN A 464 14.51 -24.06 12.79
N VAL A 465 13.82 -23.09 13.43
CA VAL A 465 12.56 -22.51 12.94
C VAL A 465 12.62 -22.14 11.46
N LYS A 466 13.70 -21.50 11.03
CA LYS A 466 13.85 -21.04 9.65
C LYS A 466 13.88 -22.20 8.65
N LEU A 467 14.62 -23.27 8.96
CA LEU A 467 14.69 -24.45 8.11
C LEU A 467 13.31 -25.11 7.98
N LEU A 468 12.58 -25.18 9.09
CA LEU A 468 11.24 -25.73 9.13
C LEU A 468 10.25 -24.87 8.32
N GLU A 469 10.25 -23.55 8.50
CA GLU A 469 9.43 -22.61 7.73
C GLU A 469 9.75 -22.67 6.22
N ASP A 470 11.03 -22.71 5.85
CA ASP A 470 11.47 -22.78 4.45
C ASP A 470 11.03 -24.11 3.79
N THR A 471 11.15 -25.24 4.50
CA THR A 471 10.74 -26.56 4.01
C THR A 471 9.23 -26.64 3.79
N VAL A 472 8.44 -26.20 4.77
CA VAL A 472 6.98 -26.16 4.66
C VAL A 472 6.54 -25.21 3.54
N SER A 473 7.16 -24.03 3.44
CA SER A 473 6.88 -23.06 2.37
C SER A 473 7.17 -23.64 0.97
N GLN A 474 8.23 -24.44 0.83
CA GLN A 474 8.56 -25.09 -0.44
C GLN A 474 7.52 -26.16 -0.80
N LEU A 475 7.14 -27.02 0.16
CA LEU A 475 6.11 -28.04 -0.04
C LEU A 475 4.79 -27.42 -0.48
N GLU A 476 4.32 -26.38 0.21
CA GLU A 476 3.10 -25.64 -0.18
C GLU A 476 3.17 -25.20 -1.65
N SER A 477 4.31 -24.64 -2.05
CA SER A 477 4.52 -24.16 -3.41
C SER A 477 4.49 -25.29 -4.44
N GLU A 478 5.10 -26.44 -4.15
CA GLU A 478 5.08 -27.62 -5.03
C GLU A 478 3.66 -28.20 -5.16
N MET A 479 2.87 -28.08 -4.11
CA MET A 479 1.47 -28.52 -4.06
C MET A 479 0.50 -27.57 -4.78
N TYR A 480 0.95 -26.37 -5.17
CA TYR A 480 0.13 -25.41 -5.91
C TYR A 480 -0.16 -25.87 -7.35
N GLN A 481 -1.44 -25.95 -7.70
CA GLN A 481 -1.89 -26.25 -9.04
C GLN A 481 -2.61 -25.02 -9.63
N PRO A 482 -2.07 -24.39 -10.69
CA PRO A 482 -2.72 -23.27 -11.33
C PRO A 482 -4.05 -23.68 -11.97
N LEU A 483 -5.06 -22.82 -11.89
CA LEU A 483 -6.36 -23.05 -12.52
C LEU A 483 -6.34 -22.68 -13.99
N LEU A 484 -5.56 -21.64 -14.33
CA LEU A 484 -5.45 -21.10 -15.68
C LEU A 484 -4.37 -21.81 -16.53
N LEU A 485 -4.16 -23.11 -16.32
CA LEU A 485 -3.43 -23.94 -17.26
C LEU A 485 -4.40 -24.59 -18.25
N ASN A 486 -4.80 -23.79 -19.24
CA ASN A 486 -5.07 -24.15 -20.64
C ASN A 486 -5.33 -22.90 -21.47
#